data_AF-A0A662S1I2-F1
#
_entry.id   AF-A0A662S1I2-F1
#
_cell.length_a   1.000
_cell.length_b   1.000
_cell.length_c   1.000
_cell.angle_alpha   90.00
_cell.angle_beta   90.00
_cell.angle_gamma   90.00
#
_symmetry.space_group_name_H-M   'P 1'
#
loop_
_entity.id
_entity.type
_entity.pdbx_description
1 polymer ?
#
loop_
_entity_poly.entity_id
_entity_poly.type
_entity_poly.pdbx_seq_one_letter_code
_entity_poly.pdbx_strand_id
1 'polypeptide(L)'
;MRGLFWIDIYLEPNLERIMSSDKRGYLEYSWSKDGKLAVRLCSGPCYDVNWQVIQVLDPASNRTWRSSEAGFAKPSWSPEGKLAIVIWPGSDSDYNEHWIELYDPATGRTLKTKKKGYMFAKWSPDGKKLAAMVRCDKGFYVEVLDDKLDVLWNSSIGQITVFKWSNDSKIAVRIERDGKEWLEIYTGSTTWRSEEATEVAFNWSEGGNLAYVTDQELNVVKFGGITSQTIIESVLIAMLGVCLLLVALIRYRLRKGSATDSISGEMPHEQT
;
A
#
# COMPACT_ATOMS: atom_id res chain seq x y z
N MET A 1 20.29 -12.60 1.19
CA MET A 1 19.74 -13.80 1.86
C MET A 1 18.25 -13.55 2.09
N ARG A 2 17.35 -14.27 1.39
CA ARG A 2 15.91 -14.22 1.71
C ARG A 2 15.68 -15.17 2.89
N GLY A 3 15.49 -14.61 4.08
CA GLY A 3 15.18 -15.42 5.26
C GLY A 3 13.84 -16.11 5.07
N LEU A 4 13.75 -17.37 5.50
CA LEU A 4 12.47 -18.03 5.70
C LEU A 4 11.83 -17.40 6.94
N PHE A 5 10.78 -16.61 6.74
CA PHE A 5 9.96 -16.09 7.83
C PHE A 5 8.80 -17.06 8.08
N TRP A 6 8.44 -17.29 9.33
CA TRP A 6 7.25 -18.05 9.73
C TRP A 6 6.41 -17.25 10.71
N ILE A 7 5.13 -17.57 10.79
CA ILE A 7 4.18 -17.01 11.76
C ILE A 7 3.64 -18.16 12.60
N ASP A 8 3.72 -17.99 13.91
CA ASP A 8 2.98 -18.78 14.88
C ASP A 8 1.91 -17.88 15.51
N ILE A 9 0.70 -18.40 15.70
CA ILE A 9 -0.41 -17.69 16.35
C ILE A 9 -0.79 -18.43 17.61
N TYR A 10 -0.94 -17.66 18.69
CA TYR A 10 -1.24 -18.17 20.01
C TYR A 10 -2.53 -17.54 20.53
N LEU A 11 -3.33 -18.31 21.28
CA LEU A 11 -4.48 -17.81 22.02
C LEU A 11 -4.10 -17.52 23.47
N GLU A 12 -4.50 -16.35 23.95
CA GLU A 12 -4.45 -16.01 25.37
C GLU A 12 -5.57 -16.71 26.16
N PRO A 13 -5.38 -16.93 27.48
CA PRO A 13 -4.20 -16.61 28.28
C PRO A 13 -3.11 -17.69 28.25
N ASN A 14 -3.43 -18.90 27.78
CA ASN A 14 -2.55 -20.07 27.93
C ASN A 14 -1.43 -20.17 26.88
N LEU A 15 -1.38 -19.23 25.92
CA LEU A 15 -0.49 -19.25 24.76
C LEU A 15 -0.57 -20.59 24.02
N GLU A 16 -1.79 -21.09 23.82
CA GLU A 16 -2.01 -22.29 23.01
C GLU A 16 -1.79 -21.94 21.53
N ARG A 17 -0.87 -22.63 20.86
CA ARG A 17 -0.59 -22.39 19.44
C ARG A 17 -1.70 -22.97 18.57
N ILE A 18 -2.40 -22.11 17.83
CA ILE A 18 -3.50 -22.48 16.94
C ILE A 18 -3.13 -22.48 15.45
N MET A 19 -2.02 -21.85 15.08
CA MET A 19 -1.50 -21.88 13.71
C MET A 19 0.02 -21.80 13.71
N SER A 20 0.63 -22.52 12.76
CA SER A 20 2.01 -22.37 12.32
C SER A 20 2.00 -22.32 10.79
N SER A 21 2.77 -21.42 10.20
CA SER A 21 2.99 -21.40 8.75
C SER A 21 4.06 -22.40 8.27
N ASP A 22 4.60 -23.23 9.17
CA ASP A 22 5.48 -24.38 8.93
C ASP A 22 6.73 -24.08 8.06
N LYS A 23 7.41 -22.96 8.31
CA LYS A 23 8.59 -22.49 7.54
C LYS A 23 8.36 -22.38 6.03
N ARG A 24 7.11 -22.34 5.57
CA ARG A 24 6.77 -22.01 4.18
C ARG A 24 7.02 -20.53 4.02
N GLY A 25 7.93 -20.16 3.11
CA GLY A 25 8.41 -18.80 2.90
C GLY A 25 7.26 -17.82 2.89
N TYR A 26 7.18 -17.04 3.97
CA TYR A 26 6.07 -16.16 4.19
C TYR A 26 6.25 -14.83 3.47
N LEU A 27 5.16 -14.22 3.02
CA LEU A 27 5.24 -12.99 2.24
C LEU A 27 4.43 -11.81 2.83
N GLU A 28 3.17 -11.95 3.26
CA GLU A 28 2.35 -10.85 3.84
C GLU A 28 1.12 -11.36 4.65
N TYR A 29 0.81 -10.76 5.83
CA TYR A 29 -0.42 -11.03 6.64
C TYR A 29 -1.26 -9.78 6.77
N SER A 30 -2.55 -9.99 7.06
CA SER A 30 -3.40 -8.94 7.60
C SER A 30 -4.47 -9.51 8.52
N TRP A 31 -4.70 -8.83 9.65
CA TRP A 31 -5.83 -9.05 10.53
C TRP A 31 -7.03 -8.23 10.05
N SER A 32 -8.22 -8.81 10.13
CA SER A 32 -9.48 -8.07 10.09
C SER A 32 -9.74 -7.43 11.46
N LYS A 33 -10.66 -6.46 11.50
CA LYS A 33 -11.03 -5.76 12.74
C LYS A 33 -11.70 -6.68 13.77
N ASP A 34 -12.41 -7.70 13.29
CA ASP A 34 -13.07 -8.72 14.12
C ASP A 34 -12.16 -9.90 14.47
N GLY A 35 -10.84 -9.77 14.24
CA GLY A 35 -9.85 -10.72 14.73
C GLY A 35 -9.63 -11.96 13.87
N LYS A 36 -10.08 -11.98 12.61
CA LYS A 36 -9.74 -13.03 11.64
C LYS A 36 -8.42 -12.69 10.97
N LEU A 37 -7.62 -13.71 10.64
CA LEU A 37 -6.34 -13.54 9.99
C LEU A 37 -6.39 -14.05 8.56
N ALA A 38 -5.84 -13.28 7.60
CA ALA A 38 -5.47 -13.77 6.28
C ALA A 38 -3.94 -13.81 6.14
N VAL A 39 -3.45 -14.93 5.61
CA VAL A 39 -2.03 -15.29 5.52
C VAL A 39 -1.73 -15.68 4.08
N ARG A 40 -0.83 -14.95 3.40
CA ARG A 40 -0.33 -15.35 2.09
C ARG A 40 0.80 -16.37 2.23
N LEU A 41 0.60 -17.56 1.65
CA LEU A 41 1.54 -18.68 1.71
C LEU A 41 1.91 -19.12 0.30
N CYS A 42 3.12 -19.66 0.12
CA CYS A 42 3.43 -20.44 -1.08
C CYS A 42 2.82 -21.85 -0.96
N SER A 43 2.30 -22.38 -2.07
CA SER A 43 1.96 -23.79 -2.21
C SER A 43 3.22 -24.57 -2.54
N GLY A 44 3.81 -25.19 -1.52
CA GLY A 44 5.03 -26.00 -1.64
C GLY A 44 6.33 -25.28 -1.25
N PRO A 45 7.47 -25.96 -1.42
CA PRO A 45 8.79 -25.35 -1.19
C PRO A 45 8.98 -24.17 -2.15
N CYS A 46 9.35 -22.99 -1.63
CA CYS A 46 9.48 -21.74 -2.40
C CYS A 46 10.66 -21.72 -3.40
N TYR A 47 11.07 -22.87 -3.92
CA TYR A 47 12.31 -23.03 -4.67
C TYR A 47 12.09 -23.02 -6.19
N ASP A 48 10.93 -23.48 -6.71
CA ASP A 48 10.76 -23.68 -8.16
C ASP A 48 9.51 -23.03 -8.76
N VAL A 49 8.37 -23.00 -8.06
CA VAL A 49 7.12 -22.43 -8.60
C VAL A 49 6.39 -21.68 -7.48
N ASN A 50 6.28 -20.36 -7.62
CA ASN A 50 5.70 -19.48 -6.61
C ASN A 50 4.16 -19.51 -6.63
N TRP A 51 3.54 -20.69 -6.71
CA TRP A 51 2.10 -20.79 -6.49
C TRP A 51 1.79 -20.32 -5.07
N GLN A 52 0.73 -19.54 -4.91
CA GLN A 52 0.32 -18.89 -3.68
C GLN A 52 -1.10 -19.27 -3.34
N VAL A 53 -1.37 -19.33 -2.04
CA VAL A 53 -2.70 -19.49 -1.46
C VAL A 53 -2.89 -18.44 -0.37
N ILE A 54 -4.13 -18.03 -0.16
CA ILE A 54 -4.53 -17.29 1.04
C ILE A 54 -5.14 -18.30 2.00
N GLN A 55 -4.50 -18.47 3.15
CA GLN A 55 -5.10 -19.17 4.28
C GLN A 55 -5.78 -18.17 5.19
N VAL A 56 -7.05 -18.41 5.50
CA VAL A 56 -7.82 -17.62 6.46
C VAL A 56 -8.08 -18.44 7.71
N LEU A 57 -7.92 -17.79 8.87
CA LEU A 57 -8.19 -18.35 10.19
C LEU A 57 -9.14 -17.42 10.94
N ASP A 58 -10.16 -18.02 11.54
CA ASP A 58 -10.96 -17.43 12.60
C ASP A 58 -10.54 -18.06 13.94
N PRO A 59 -9.75 -17.35 14.77
CA PRO A 59 -9.28 -17.87 16.05
C PRO A 59 -10.42 -18.20 17.03
N ALA A 60 -11.53 -17.46 16.97
CA ALA A 60 -12.64 -17.62 17.91
C ALA A 60 -13.39 -18.94 17.70
N SER A 61 -13.48 -19.39 16.44
CA SER A 61 -14.14 -20.65 16.07
C SER A 61 -13.16 -21.77 15.74
N ASN A 62 -11.85 -21.50 15.77
CA ASN A 62 -10.78 -22.36 15.27
C ASN A 62 -11.04 -22.88 13.85
N ARG A 63 -11.71 -22.08 13.01
CA ARG A 63 -12.05 -22.45 11.64
C ARG A 63 -10.99 -21.93 10.68
N THR A 64 -10.59 -22.78 9.73
CA THR A 64 -9.67 -22.40 8.65
C THR A 64 -10.20 -22.78 7.29
N TRP A 65 -9.86 -21.98 6.27
CA TRP A 65 -10.04 -22.34 4.86
C TRP A 65 -8.90 -21.75 4.01
N ARG A 66 -8.80 -22.21 2.76
CA ARG A 66 -7.80 -21.74 1.80
C ARG A 66 -8.45 -21.34 0.48
N SER A 67 -7.95 -20.28 -0.14
CA SER A 67 -8.28 -19.95 -1.53
C SER A 67 -7.78 -21.03 -2.49
N SER A 68 -8.20 -20.96 -3.75
CA SER A 68 -7.51 -21.67 -4.83
C SER A 68 -6.05 -21.23 -4.94
N GLU A 69 -5.23 -22.09 -5.54
CA GLU A 69 -3.85 -21.77 -5.90
C GLU A 69 -3.81 -20.80 -7.09
N ALA A 70 -2.86 -19.87 -7.03
CA ALA A 70 -2.64 -18.86 -8.05
C ALA A 70 -1.16 -18.47 -8.12
N GLY A 71 -0.66 -17.98 -9.26
CA GLY A 71 0.73 -17.51 -9.34
C GLY A 71 0.99 -16.31 -8.42
N PHE A 72 -0.04 -15.52 -8.16
CA PHE A 72 -0.04 -14.49 -7.12
C PHE A 72 -1.42 -14.33 -6.50
N ALA A 73 -1.47 -14.11 -5.18
CA ALA A 73 -2.71 -13.81 -4.47
C ALA A 73 -2.48 -12.76 -3.39
N LYS A 74 -3.30 -11.71 -3.31
CA LYS A 74 -3.16 -10.68 -2.26
C LYS A 74 -4.49 -10.38 -1.56
N PRO A 75 -4.59 -10.59 -0.23
CA PRO A 75 -5.81 -10.34 0.52
C PRO A 75 -5.93 -8.86 0.90
N SER A 76 -7.16 -8.39 1.04
CA SER A 76 -7.52 -7.08 1.59
C SER A 76 -8.82 -7.22 2.39
N TRP A 77 -8.71 -7.01 3.70
CA TRP A 77 -9.86 -6.97 4.61
C TRP A 77 -10.56 -5.62 4.57
N SER A 78 -11.89 -5.63 4.62
CA SER A 78 -12.67 -4.46 4.96
C SER A 78 -12.76 -4.32 6.49
N PRO A 79 -13.08 -3.11 7.01
CA PRO A 79 -13.24 -2.88 8.44
C PRO A 79 -14.33 -3.72 9.11
N GLU A 80 -15.34 -4.15 8.36
CA GLU A 80 -16.43 -5.03 8.80
C GLU A 80 -16.13 -6.53 8.56
N GLY A 81 -14.94 -6.86 8.10
CA GLY A 81 -14.47 -8.24 7.97
C GLY A 81 -14.78 -8.90 6.62
N LYS A 82 -15.21 -8.17 5.58
CA LYS A 82 -15.28 -8.74 4.21
C LYS A 82 -13.86 -8.93 3.67
N LEU A 83 -13.65 -9.97 2.87
CA LEU A 83 -12.36 -10.25 2.27
C LEU A 83 -12.44 -10.08 0.75
N ALA A 84 -11.56 -9.25 0.21
CA ALA A 84 -11.26 -9.24 -1.22
C ALA A 84 -9.89 -9.87 -1.47
N ILE A 85 -9.75 -10.68 -2.51
CA ILE A 85 -8.46 -11.25 -2.93
C ILE A 85 -8.23 -10.89 -4.39
N VAL A 86 -7.10 -10.25 -4.67
CA VAL A 86 -6.60 -10.10 -6.05
C VAL A 86 -5.85 -11.38 -6.43
N ILE A 87 -6.17 -11.97 -7.58
CA ILE A 87 -5.64 -13.26 -8.03
C ILE A 87 -5.03 -13.13 -9.44
N TRP A 88 -3.80 -13.64 -9.61
CA TRP A 88 -3.11 -13.76 -10.90
C TRP A 88 -2.83 -15.24 -11.20
N PRO A 89 -3.22 -15.75 -12.37
CA PRO A 89 -3.20 -17.20 -12.65
C PRO A 89 -1.81 -17.78 -12.97
N GLY A 90 -0.72 -17.01 -12.87
CA GLY A 90 0.66 -17.51 -13.02
C GLY A 90 1.25 -17.42 -14.43
N SER A 91 0.44 -17.12 -15.45
CA SER A 91 0.88 -16.65 -16.76
C SER A 91 1.04 -15.13 -16.73
N ASP A 92 2.26 -14.63 -16.54
CA ASP A 92 2.57 -13.18 -16.60
C ASP A 92 2.28 -12.53 -17.97
N SER A 93 1.90 -13.33 -18.98
CA SER A 93 1.74 -12.87 -20.37
C SER A 93 0.44 -12.12 -20.65
N ASP A 94 -0.63 -12.33 -19.87
CA ASP A 94 -1.90 -11.61 -20.09
C ASP A 94 -2.49 -11.07 -18.78
N TYR A 95 -2.22 -9.79 -18.53
CA TYR A 95 -2.75 -9.10 -17.35
C TYR A 95 -4.30 -9.10 -17.34
N ASN A 96 -4.97 -9.24 -18.49
CA ASN A 96 -6.44 -9.33 -18.54
C ASN A 96 -6.97 -10.57 -17.83
N GLU A 97 -6.11 -11.57 -17.62
CA GLU A 97 -6.45 -12.76 -16.85
C GLU A 97 -6.40 -12.53 -15.34
N HIS A 98 -6.09 -11.32 -14.84
CA HIS A 98 -6.10 -11.01 -13.42
C HIS A 98 -7.50 -10.61 -12.94
N TRP A 99 -7.87 -11.04 -11.73
CA TRP A 99 -9.21 -10.81 -11.20
C TRP A 99 -9.24 -10.48 -9.71
N ILE A 100 -10.40 -9.98 -9.27
CA ILE A 100 -10.75 -9.83 -7.85
C ILE A 100 -11.86 -10.83 -7.53
N GLU A 101 -11.74 -11.44 -6.36
CA GLU A 101 -12.79 -12.24 -5.73
C GLU A 101 -13.18 -11.64 -4.39
N LEU A 102 -14.49 -11.55 -4.15
CA LEU A 102 -15.03 -11.30 -2.82
C LEU A 102 -15.35 -12.62 -2.15
N TYR A 103 -14.94 -12.77 -0.90
CA TYR A 103 -15.11 -13.98 -0.11
C TYR A 103 -15.99 -13.72 1.10
N ASP A 104 -16.81 -14.71 1.42
CA ASP A 104 -17.37 -14.86 2.76
C ASP A 104 -16.29 -15.50 3.65
N PRO A 105 -15.72 -14.76 4.61
CA PRO A 105 -14.65 -15.28 5.47
C PRO A 105 -15.15 -16.37 6.42
N ALA A 106 -16.45 -16.40 6.74
CA ALA A 106 -17.02 -17.40 7.61
C ALA A 106 -17.10 -18.73 6.87
N THR A 107 -17.53 -18.74 5.60
CA THR A 107 -17.70 -19.99 4.85
C THR A 107 -16.52 -20.39 3.96
N GLY A 108 -15.66 -19.43 3.60
CA GLY A 108 -14.61 -19.57 2.60
C GLY A 108 -15.12 -19.64 1.17
N ARG A 109 -16.40 -19.31 0.94
CA ARG A 109 -17.00 -19.33 -0.39
C ARG A 109 -16.77 -18.00 -1.10
N THR A 110 -16.44 -18.11 -2.38
CA THR A 110 -16.44 -16.96 -3.29
C THR A 110 -17.88 -16.45 -3.48
N LEU A 111 -18.10 -15.18 -3.19
CA LEU A 111 -19.39 -14.49 -3.35
C LEU A 111 -19.52 -13.86 -4.73
N LYS A 112 -18.44 -13.25 -5.21
CA LYS A 112 -18.37 -12.52 -6.49
C LYS A 112 -16.97 -12.61 -7.07
N THR A 113 -16.90 -12.56 -8.40
CA THR A 113 -15.65 -12.52 -9.16
C THR A 113 -15.76 -11.46 -10.26
N LYS A 114 -14.70 -10.69 -10.45
CA LYS A 114 -14.58 -9.73 -11.56
C LYS A 114 -13.20 -9.80 -12.18
N LYS A 115 -13.14 -10.16 -13.46
CA LYS A 115 -11.90 -10.26 -14.26
C LYS A 115 -11.65 -8.95 -14.99
N LYS A 116 -10.54 -8.27 -14.69
CA LYS A 116 -10.17 -6.98 -15.31
C LYS A 116 -8.79 -6.49 -14.86
N GLY A 117 -7.69 -7.09 -15.31
CA GLY A 117 -6.37 -6.44 -15.17
C GLY A 117 -5.93 -6.11 -13.73
N TYR A 118 -6.55 -6.69 -12.70
CA TYR A 118 -6.43 -6.17 -11.34
C TYR A 118 -5.08 -6.53 -10.71
N MET A 119 -4.39 -5.53 -10.17
CA MET A 119 -3.04 -5.68 -9.62
C MET A 119 -3.02 -5.62 -8.09
N PHE A 120 -3.77 -4.67 -7.51
CA PHE A 120 -3.87 -4.47 -6.06
C PHE A 120 -5.25 -3.91 -5.72
N ALA A 121 -5.78 -4.22 -4.54
CA ALA A 121 -7.03 -3.65 -4.07
C ALA A 121 -6.97 -3.27 -2.58
N LYS A 122 -7.72 -2.25 -2.18
CA LYS A 122 -7.88 -1.80 -0.78
C LYS A 122 -9.30 -1.33 -0.52
N TRP A 123 -9.91 -1.85 0.54
CA TRP A 123 -11.21 -1.39 1.00
C TRP A 123 -11.13 0.04 1.55
N SER A 124 -12.21 0.79 1.35
CA SER A 124 -12.43 2.08 2.00
C SER A 124 -12.68 1.91 3.51
N PRO A 125 -12.37 2.91 4.35
CA PRO A 125 -12.58 2.82 5.80
C PRO A 125 -14.03 2.66 6.26
N ASP A 126 -15.01 2.99 5.42
CA ASP A 126 -16.43 2.70 5.66
C ASP A 126 -16.86 1.29 5.20
N GLY A 127 -15.98 0.52 4.55
CA GLY A 127 -16.26 -0.85 4.10
C GLY A 127 -17.15 -0.96 2.86
N LYS A 128 -17.56 0.17 2.29
CA LYS A 128 -18.57 0.20 1.22
C LYS A 128 -17.97 0.20 -0.18
N LYS A 129 -16.68 0.51 -0.31
CA LYS A 129 -16.00 0.67 -1.60
C LYS A 129 -14.68 -0.08 -1.61
N LEU A 130 -14.30 -0.57 -2.78
CA LEU A 130 -13.02 -1.22 -3.03
C LEU A 130 -12.27 -0.43 -4.11
N ALA A 131 -11.12 0.15 -3.77
CA ALA A 131 -10.25 0.76 -4.77
C ALA A 131 -9.30 -0.31 -5.30
N ALA A 132 -9.26 -0.49 -6.61
CA ALA A 132 -8.41 -1.47 -7.27
C ALA A 132 -7.57 -0.81 -8.37
N MET A 133 -6.28 -1.09 -8.37
CA MET A 133 -5.40 -0.70 -9.47
C MET A 133 -5.54 -1.69 -10.61
N VAL A 134 -5.82 -1.19 -11.81
CA VAL A 134 -6.03 -1.96 -13.02
C VAL A 134 -4.92 -1.65 -14.01
N ARG A 135 -4.31 -2.70 -14.58
CA ARG A 135 -3.39 -2.60 -15.71
C ARG A 135 -4.17 -2.67 -17.03
N CYS A 136 -3.77 -1.87 -18.01
CA CYS A 136 -4.25 -1.92 -19.38
C CYS A 136 -3.10 -1.63 -20.36
N ASP A 137 -3.37 -1.71 -21.68
CA ASP A 137 -2.35 -1.49 -22.72
C ASP A 137 -1.70 -0.10 -22.66
N LYS A 138 -2.41 0.88 -22.08
CA LYS A 138 -1.97 2.28 -22.00
C LYS A 138 -1.33 2.65 -20.67
N GLY A 139 -1.21 1.73 -19.71
CA GLY A 139 -0.67 1.98 -18.38
C GLY A 139 -1.55 1.44 -17.27
N PHE A 140 -1.80 2.25 -16.25
CA PHE A 140 -2.60 1.88 -15.08
C PHE A 140 -3.67 2.92 -14.79
N TYR A 141 -4.75 2.50 -14.14
CA TYR A 141 -5.75 3.38 -13.54
C TYR A 141 -6.26 2.78 -12.24
N VAL A 142 -6.87 3.60 -11.38
CA VAL A 142 -7.58 3.13 -10.19
C VAL A 142 -9.06 3.12 -10.50
N GLU A 143 -9.69 1.97 -10.29
CA GLU A 143 -11.13 1.77 -10.32
C GLU A 143 -11.66 1.71 -8.89
N VAL A 144 -12.70 2.48 -8.58
CA VAL A 144 -13.44 2.36 -7.32
C VAL A 144 -14.70 1.59 -7.59
N LEU A 145 -14.87 0.50 -6.86
CA LEU A 145 -15.98 -0.44 -6.94
C LEU A 145 -16.87 -0.33 -5.71
N ASP A 146 -18.14 -0.70 -5.83
CA ASP A 146 -19.00 -0.98 -4.67
C ASP A 146 -18.77 -2.41 -4.13
N ASP A 147 -19.58 -2.81 -3.14
CA ASP A 147 -19.49 -4.14 -2.52
C ASP A 147 -20.06 -5.29 -3.38
N LYS A 148 -20.57 -4.98 -4.58
CA LYS A 148 -20.99 -5.93 -5.62
C LYS A 148 -19.99 -6.03 -6.77
N LEU A 149 -18.89 -5.29 -6.69
CA LEU A 149 -17.90 -5.09 -7.74
C LEU A 149 -18.43 -4.27 -8.94
N ASP A 150 -19.47 -3.47 -8.77
CA ASP A 150 -19.93 -2.51 -9.78
C ASP A 150 -19.07 -1.24 -9.75
N VAL A 151 -18.82 -0.66 -10.93
CA VAL A 151 -17.90 0.48 -11.07
C VAL A 151 -18.59 1.76 -10.62
N LEU A 152 -18.00 2.46 -9.65
CA LEU A 152 -18.44 3.77 -9.18
C LEU A 152 -17.62 4.91 -9.81
N TRP A 153 -16.32 4.70 -10.01
CA TRP A 153 -15.41 5.72 -10.52
C TRP A 153 -14.13 5.11 -11.11
N ASN A 154 -13.54 5.80 -12.08
CA ASN A 154 -12.20 5.50 -12.63
C ASN A 154 -11.35 6.76 -12.62
N SER A 155 -10.08 6.62 -12.24
CA SER A 155 -9.09 7.67 -12.46
C SER A 155 -8.72 7.79 -13.93
N SER A 156 -8.03 8.87 -14.28
CA SER A 156 -7.26 8.93 -15.53
C SER A 156 -6.24 7.80 -15.60
N ILE A 157 -5.90 7.40 -16.83
CA ILE A 157 -4.84 6.43 -17.10
C ILE A 157 -3.47 7.12 -17.05
N GLY A 158 -2.52 6.49 -16.37
CA GLY A 158 -1.12 6.88 -16.29
C GLY A 158 -0.28 5.85 -15.53
N GLN A 159 0.94 6.20 -15.15
CA GLN A 159 1.67 5.45 -14.13
C GLN A 159 1.08 5.80 -12.76
N ILE A 160 0.71 4.78 -12.00
CA ILE A 160 0.14 4.94 -10.66
C ILE A 160 1.08 4.32 -9.65
N THR A 161 1.74 5.19 -8.90
CA THR A 161 2.70 4.80 -7.86
C THR A 161 2.04 4.72 -6.49
N VAL A 162 0.96 5.48 -6.26
CA VAL A 162 0.26 5.48 -4.97
C VAL A 162 -1.20 5.94 -5.09
N PHE A 163 -2.08 5.26 -4.36
CA PHE A 163 -3.41 5.74 -4.03
C PHE A 163 -3.69 5.50 -2.54
N LYS A 164 -4.46 6.40 -1.91
CA LYS A 164 -4.79 6.33 -0.48
C LYS A 164 -6.23 6.76 -0.23
N TRP A 165 -6.93 5.95 0.57
CA TRP A 165 -8.15 6.37 1.22
C TRP A 165 -7.86 7.36 2.35
N SER A 166 -8.76 8.31 2.53
CA SER A 166 -8.94 9.11 3.75
C SER A 166 -9.86 8.37 4.72
N ASN A 167 -9.86 8.78 5.99
CA ASN A 167 -10.71 8.20 7.04
C ASN A 167 -12.21 8.29 6.75
N ASP A 168 -12.64 9.26 5.94
CA ASP A 168 -14.04 9.46 5.54
C ASP A 168 -14.33 8.96 4.12
N SER A 169 -13.53 8.00 3.64
CA SER A 169 -13.73 7.25 2.40
C SER A 169 -13.70 8.06 1.11
N LYS A 170 -12.94 9.16 1.07
CA LYS A 170 -12.44 9.77 -0.18
C LYS A 170 -11.14 9.09 -0.60
N ILE A 171 -10.86 9.01 -1.89
CA ILE A 171 -9.61 8.45 -2.40
C ILE A 171 -8.84 9.50 -3.18
N ALA A 172 -7.53 9.58 -2.93
CA ALA A 172 -6.59 10.34 -3.73
C ALA A 172 -5.68 9.38 -4.50
N VAL A 173 -5.46 9.66 -5.77
CA VAL A 173 -4.63 8.90 -6.70
C VAL A 173 -3.59 9.84 -7.28
N ARG A 174 -2.30 9.48 -7.16
CA ARG A 174 -1.23 10.17 -7.88
C ARG A 174 -1.02 9.51 -9.23
N ILE A 175 -1.04 10.32 -10.27
CA ILE A 175 -0.96 9.88 -11.65
C ILE A 175 0.21 10.60 -12.29
N GLU A 176 1.11 9.84 -12.90
CA GLU A 176 2.20 10.35 -13.72
C GLU A 176 1.94 10.01 -15.19
N ARG A 177 2.09 10.98 -16.09
CA ARG A 177 2.06 10.76 -17.53
C ARG A 177 2.97 11.77 -18.22
N ASP A 178 3.78 11.30 -19.16
CA ASP A 178 4.66 12.15 -19.99
C ASP A 178 5.57 13.09 -19.18
N GLY A 179 6.08 12.63 -18.03
CA GLY A 179 6.95 13.41 -17.14
C GLY A 179 6.24 14.47 -16.30
N LYS A 180 4.90 14.42 -16.23
CA LYS A 180 4.07 15.27 -15.37
C LYS A 180 3.28 14.42 -14.38
N GLU A 181 3.17 14.91 -13.15
CA GLU A 181 2.39 14.32 -12.08
C GLU A 181 1.20 15.23 -11.70
N TRP A 182 0.07 14.63 -11.34
CA TRP A 182 -1.06 15.32 -10.72
C TRP A 182 -1.82 14.40 -9.76
N LEU A 183 -2.70 14.99 -8.95
CA LEU A 183 -3.65 14.25 -8.12
C LEU A 183 -5.03 14.24 -8.75
N GLU A 184 -5.68 13.09 -8.66
CA GLU A 184 -7.13 13.00 -8.78
C GLU A 184 -7.73 12.52 -7.45
N ILE A 185 -8.79 13.18 -7.02
CA ILE A 185 -9.46 12.90 -5.76
C ILE A 185 -10.93 12.62 -6.05
N TYR A 186 -11.39 11.43 -5.67
CA TYR A 186 -12.80 11.08 -5.73
C TYR A 186 -13.44 11.14 -4.34
N THR A 187 -14.52 11.90 -4.24
CA THR A 187 -15.23 12.17 -2.97
C THR A 187 -16.41 11.21 -2.71
N GLY A 188 -16.71 10.32 -3.65
CA GLY A 188 -17.96 9.53 -3.67
C GLY A 188 -19.02 10.09 -4.61
N SER A 189 -18.92 11.35 -5.02
CA SER A 189 -19.85 11.99 -5.96
C SER A 189 -19.17 12.87 -7.00
N THR A 190 -18.02 13.44 -6.68
CA THR A 190 -17.28 14.35 -7.55
C THR A 190 -15.82 13.94 -7.66
N THR A 191 -15.20 14.35 -8.76
CA THR A 191 -13.75 14.25 -8.96
C THR A 191 -13.15 15.64 -8.90
N TRP A 192 -12.11 15.82 -8.08
CA TRP A 192 -11.26 17.00 -8.11
C TRP A 192 -9.90 16.61 -8.68
N ARG A 193 -9.24 17.54 -9.39
CA ARG A 193 -7.91 17.34 -9.97
C ARG A 193 -7.02 18.53 -9.67
N SER A 194 -5.77 18.27 -9.30
CA SER A 194 -4.75 19.31 -9.14
C SER A 194 -4.21 19.77 -10.50
N GLU A 195 -3.51 20.90 -10.51
CA GLU A 195 -2.61 21.24 -11.61
C GLU A 195 -1.49 20.20 -11.75
N GLU A 196 -0.85 20.20 -12.92
CA GLU A 196 0.27 19.32 -13.23
C GLU A 196 1.59 19.89 -12.70
N ALA A 197 2.43 19.04 -12.11
CA ALA A 197 3.76 19.36 -11.59
C ALA A 197 4.77 18.31 -12.06
N THR A 198 6.07 18.49 -11.77
CA THR A 198 7.09 17.46 -12.03
C THR A 198 7.14 16.43 -10.91
N GLU A 199 6.82 16.81 -9.68
CA GLU A 199 6.69 15.90 -8.55
C GLU A 199 5.49 16.29 -7.67
N VAL A 200 4.76 15.29 -7.19
CA VAL A 200 3.62 15.44 -6.28
C VAL A 200 3.75 14.48 -5.11
N ALA A 201 3.79 15.03 -3.90
CA ALA A 201 3.67 14.26 -2.66
C ALA A 201 2.39 14.64 -1.92
N PHE A 202 1.71 13.68 -1.28
CA PHE A 202 0.46 13.98 -0.57
C PHE A 202 0.22 13.10 0.66
N ASN A 203 -0.56 13.66 1.59
CA ASN A 203 -1.12 12.91 2.70
C ASN A 203 -2.49 13.43 3.16
N TRP A 204 -3.32 12.52 3.64
CA TRP A 204 -4.58 12.84 4.28
C TRP A 204 -4.35 13.24 5.74
N SER A 205 -5.08 14.25 6.20
CA SER A 205 -5.26 14.54 7.61
C SER A 205 -6.30 13.62 8.24
N GLU A 206 -6.30 13.50 9.56
CA GLU A 206 -7.30 12.71 10.29
C GLU A 206 -8.73 13.21 10.06
N GLY A 207 -8.89 14.53 9.89
CA GLY A 207 -10.18 15.19 9.62
C GLY A 207 -10.62 15.16 8.15
N GLY A 208 -9.96 14.38 7.27
CA GLY A 208 -10.40 14.19 5.89
C GLY A 208 -10.00 15.28 4.89
N ASN A 209 -9.19 16.27 5.32
CA ASN A 209 -8.55 17.23 4.40
C ASN A 209 -7.27 16.64 3.81
N LEU A 210 -6.87 17.10 2.63
CA LEU A 210 -5.65 16.67 1.97
C LEU A 210 -4.59 17.77 1.98
N ALA A 211 -3.35 17.44 2.36
CA ALA A 211 -2.19 18.28 2.06
C ALA A 211 -1.38 17.65 0.93
N TYR A 212 -0.93 18.47 -0.03
CA TYR A 212 -0.03 18.03 -1.09
C TYR A 212 1.02 19.08 -1.42
N VAL A 213 2.19 18.63 -1.87
CA VAL A 213 3.30 19.47 -2.28
C VAL A 213 3.55 19.26 -3.76
N THR A 214 3.71 20.35 -4.50
CA THR A 214 4.22 20.38 -5.88
C THR A 214 5.61 21.01 -5.90
N ASP A 215 6.24 21.09 -7.08
CA ASP A 215 7.56 21.71 -7.29
C ASP A 215 7.74 23.09 -6.63
N GLN A 216 6.65 23.84 -6.44
CA GLN A 216 6.69 25.24 -6.02
C GLN A 216 6.00 25.51 -4.69
N GLU A 217 5.00 24.71 -4.29
CA GLU A 217 4.08 25.10 -3.22
C GLU A 217 3.53 23.92 -2.39
N LEU A 218 3.31 24.19 -1.10
CA LEU A 218 2.48 23.36 -0.23
C LEU A 218 1.02 23.83 -0.34
N ASN A 219 0.14 22.90 -0.66
CA ASN A 219 -1.27 23.13 -0.90
C ASN A 219 -2.13 22.31 0.07
N VAL A 220 -3.31 22.84 0.42
CA VAL A 220 -4.29 22.15 1.25
C VAL A 220 -5.66 22.17 0.59
N VAL A 221 -6.25 20.99 0.41
CA VAL A 221 -7.62 20.83 -0.09
C VAL A 221 -8.53 20.52 1.09
N LYS A 222 -9.50 21.42 1.33
CA LYS A 222 -10.54 21.24 2.35
C LYS A 222 -11.82 20.74 1.72
N PHE A 223 -12.44 19.74 2.32
CA PHE A 223 -13.69 19.15 1.83
C PHE A 223 -14.83 19.44 2.82
N GLY A 224 -15.47 20.60 2.68
CA GLY A 224 -16.55 21.04 3.58
C GLY A 224 -17.31 22.29 3.08
N GLY A 225 -17.37 22.49 1.77
CA GLY A 225 -17.65 23.77 1.12
C GLY A 225 -16.37 24.27 0.44
N ILE A 226 -16.38 24.37 -0.88
CA ILE A 226 -15.18 24.59 -1.70
C ILE A 226 -14.62 25.99 -1.40
N THR A 227 -13.57 26.05 -0.60
CA THR A 227 -12.62 27.16 -0.59
C THR A 227 -11.22 26.54 -0.66
N SER A 228 -10.68 26.45 -1.88
CA SER A 228 -9.24 26.30 -2.06
C SER A 228 -8.61 27.62 -1.63
N GLN A 229 -7.99 27.64 -0.47
CA GLN A 229 -7.12 28.74 -0.08
C GLN A 229 -5.70 28.27 -0.34
N THR A 230 -5.07 28.76 -1.40
CA THR A 230 -3.61 28.71 -1.53
C THR A 230 -3.08 29.54 -0.37
N ILE A 231 -2.53 28.90 0.66
CA ILE A 231 -1.89 29.62 1.75
C ILE A 231 -0.52 30.07 1.22
N ILE A 232 -0.53 31.15 0.45
CA ILE A 232 0.67 31.93 0.18
C ILE A 232 0.91 32.76 1.43
N GLU A 233 1.48 32.14 2.47
CA GLU A 233 2.20 32.84 3.54
C GLU A 233 2.87 31.84 4.49
N SER A 234 4.20 31.79 4.42
CA SER A 234 5.08 31.67 5.59
C SER A 234 4.94 30.45 6.52
N VAL A 235 4.56 29.27 6.04
CA VAL A 235 4.71 28.02 6.83
C VAL A 235 6.18 27.51 6.83
N LEU A 236 7.09 28.30 6.25
CA LEU A 236 8.51 27.97 6.11
C LEU A 236 9.31 27.84 7.42
N ILE A 237 8.75 28.14 8.60
CA ILE A 237 9.58 28.25 9.84
C ILE A 237 9.27 27.18 10.91
N ALA A 238 8.09 26.55 10.97
CA ALA A 238 7.76 25.68 12.11
C ALA A 238 8.01 24.17 11.88
N MET A 239 7.87 23.65 10.66
CA MET A 239 7.98 22.20 10.40
C MET A 239 9.17 21.78 9.51
N LEU A 240 9.74 22.71 8.73
CA LEU A 240 11.01 22.48 8.03
C LEU A 240 12.21 22.44 8.99
N GLY A 241 12.10 23.04 10.19
CA GLY A 241 13.14 22.99 11.22
C GLY A 241 13.48 21.58 11.68
N VAL A 242 12.50 20.70 11.84
CA VAL A 242 12.73 19.35 12.41
C VAL A 242 13.23 18.36 11.35
N CYS A 243 12.72 18.42 10.12
CA CYS A 243 13.13 17.51 9.05
C CYS A 243 14.49 17.88 8.41
N LEU A 244 14.81 19.17 8.27
CA LEU A 244 16.13 19.59 7.73
C LEU A 244 17.25 19.37 8.74
N LEU A 245 17.00 19.48 10.06
CA LEU A 245 17.96 19.13 11.10
C LEU A 245 18.33 17.64 11.06
N LEU A 246 17.37 16.75 10.83
CA LEU A 246 17.60 15.31 10.69
C LEU A 246 18.46 14.98 9.46
N VAL A 247 18.17 15.58 8.30
CA VAL A 247 18.96 15.38 7.08
C VAL A 247 20.37 15.97 7.20
N ALA A 248 20.53 17.12 7.86
CA ALA A 248 21.83 17.75 8.11
C ALA A 248 22.70 16.97 9.11
N LEU A 249 22.11 16.42 10.18
CA LEU A 249 22.81 15.54 11.15
C LEU A 249 23.30 14.24 10.51
N ILE A 250 22.51 13.65 9.61
CA ILE A 250 22.89 12.45 8.85
C ILE A 250 24.08 12.79 7.92
N ARG A 251 24.03 13.92 7.21
CA ARG A 251 25.13 14.35 6.33
C ARG A 251 26.40 14.74 7.10
N TYR A 252 26.28 15.34 8.28
CA TYR A 252 27.43 15.70 9.14
C TYR A 252 28.15 14.44 9.68
N ARG A 253 27.41 13.42 10.14
CA ARG A 253 28.01 12.16 10.60
C ARG A 253 28.69 11.39 9.48
N LEU A 254 28.11 11.39 8.28
CA LEU A 254 28.71 10.74 7.09
C LEU A 254 30.01 11.42 6.63
N ARG A 255 30.12 12.75 6.74
CA ARG A 255 31.37 13.49 6.42
C ARG A 255 32.49 13.30 7.44
N LYS A 256 32.17 13.15 8.73
CA LYS A 256 33.19 12.92 9.77
C LYS A 256 33.71 11.49 9.80
N GLY A 257 32.90 10.51 9.39
CA GLY A 257 33.31 9.11 9.28
C GLY A 257 34.22 8.80 8.09
N SER A 258 34.36 9.71 7.12
CA SER A 258 35.19 9.52 5.92
C SER A 258 36.51 10.31 5.93
N ALA A 259 36.86 10.98 7.04
CA ALA A 259 37.97 11.94 7.11
C ALA A 259 39.08 11.56 8.11
N THR A 260 39.28 10.26 8.35
CA THR A 260 40.48 9.73 9.03
C THR A 260 40.99 8.54 8.24
N ASP A 261 41.69 8.82 7.14
CA ASP A 261 42.73 7.95 6.56
C ASP A 261 43.33 8.65 5.34
N SER A 262 44.22 9.62 5.61
CA SER A 262 45.35 10.02 4.77
C SER A 262 45.87 11.37 5.24
N ILE A 263 47.08 11.38 5.81
CA ILE A 263 48.13 12.37 5.54
C ILE A 263 49.45 11.72 6.00
N SER A 264 50.26 11.39 5.01
CA SER A 264 51.70 11.15 5.10
C SER A 264 52.45 12.48 5.15
N GLY A 265 53.50 12.60 5.96
CA GLY A 265 54.44 13.72 5.94
C GLY A 265 55.60 13.55 6.92
N GLU A 266 56.82 13.63 6.39
CA GLU A 266 58.13 13.22 6.93
C GLU A 266 58.80 14.12 8.02
N MET A 267 59.60 13.43 8.88
CA MET A 267 60.96 13.74 9.43
C MET A 267 61.18 14.90 10.45
N PRO A 268 62.27 14.91 11.30
CA PRO A 268 63.59 14.26 11.15
C PRO A 268 64.23 13.61 12.43
N HIS A 269 65.44 13.05 12.23
CA HIS A 269 66.43 12.58 13.22
C HIS A 269 66.85 13.62 14.27
N GLU A 270 67.11 13.23 15.53
CA GLU A 270 68.46 13.14 16.18
C GLU A 270 68.44 12.95 17.72
N GLN A 271 69.40 12.13 18.21
CA GLN A 271 70.11 12.11 19.51
C GLN A 271 69.29 11.96 20.81
N THR A 272 69.52 10.99 21.70
CA THR A 272 70.75 10.36 22.24
C THR A 272 70.48 8.92 22.65
#